data_AF-R0K759-F1
#
_entry.id   AF-R0K759-F1
#
_cell.length_a   1.000
_cell.length_b   1.000
_cell.length_c   1.000
_cell.angle_alpha   90.00
_cell.angle_beta   90.00
_cell.angle_gamma   90.00
#
_symmetry.space_group_name_H-M   'P 1'
#
loop_
_entity.id
_entity.type
_entity.pdbx_description
1 polymer ?
#
loop_
_entity_poly.entity_id
_entity_poly.type
_entity_poly.pdbx_seq_one_letter_code
_entity_poly.pdbx_strand_id
1 'polypeptide(L)' 'VRDMFSFENVGFTRDVGNVKFLVCADCEAGPIGWHCLDDKDSFYVALERVAHE' A
#
# COMPACT_ATOMS: atom_id res chain seq x y z
N VAL A 1 6.76 5.72 1.38
CA VAL A 1 7.74 4.71 1.83
C VAL A 1 8.58 4.29 0.63
N ARG A 2 9.89 4.03 0.80
CA ARG A 2 10.82 3.79 -0.31
C ARG A 2 10.98 2.33 -0.74
N ASP A 3 10.60 1.40 0.15
CA ASP A 3 10.73 -0.02 -0.11
C ASP A 3 9.59 -0.77 0.57
N MET A 4 9.10 -1.83 -0.08
CA MET A 4 7.98 -2.62 0.43
C MET A 4 8.33 -3.35 1.73
N PHE A 5 9.61 -3.72 1.92
CA PHE A 5 10.08 -4.38 3.15
C PHE A 5 10.17 -3.42 4.35
N SER A 6 9.95 -2.12 4.14
CA SER A 6 9.87 -1.14 5.23
C SER A 6 8.50 -1.12 5.91
N PHE A 7 7.48 -1.78 5.35
CA PHE A 7 6.17 -1.92 5.99
C PHE A 7 6.17 -3.11 6.94
N GLU A 8 5.66 -2.94 8.17
CA GLU A 8 5.54 -4.05 9.12
C GLU A 8 4.46 -5.05 8.70
N ASN A 9 3.25 -4.59 8.39
CA ASN A 9 2.11 -5.44 8.06
C ASN A 9 1.22 -4.80 6.98
N VAL A 10 1.58 -4.98 5.69
CA VAL A 10 0.80 -4.48 4.55
C VAL A 10 0.57 -5.57 3.51
N GLY A 11 -0.66 -5.64 3.00
CA GLY A 11 -1.03 -6.47 1.86
C GLY A 11 -1.03 -5.67 0.56
N PHE A 12 -0.88 -6.36 -0.57
CA PHE A 12 -0.99 -5.77 -1.91
C PHE A 12 -2.07 -6.50 -2.72
N THR A 13 -2.90 -5.74 -3.41
CA THR A 13 -3.88 -6.31 -4.34
C THR A 13 -3.20 -6.88 -5.59
N ARG A 14 -3.98 -7.64 -6.39
CA ARG A 14 -3.61 -7.90 -7.78
C ARG A 14 -3.50 -6.58 -8.55
N ASP A 15 -2.70 -6.62 -9.60
CA ASP A 15 -2.45 -5.46 -10.47
C ASP A 15 -3.72 -5.07 -11.18
N VAL A 16 -4.12 -3.80 -11.02
CA VAL A 16 -5.21 -3.19 -11.79
C VAL A 16 -4.54 -2.19 -12.73
N GLY A 17 -4.12 -2.68 -13.90
CA GLY A 17 -3.23 -1.93 -14.80
C GLY A 17 -1.81 -1.86 -14.24
N ASN A 18 -1.23 -0.66 -14.18
CA ASN A 18 0.10 -0.41 -13.62
C ASN A 18 0.09 -0.01 -12.13
N VAL A 19 -1.02 -0.25 -11.43
CA VAL A 19 -1.18 0.17 -10.02
C VAL A 19 -1.47 -1.04 -9.14
N LYS A 20 -0.77 -1.10 -7.99
CA LYS A 20 -1.10 -1.96 -6.86
C LYS A 20 -1.70 -1.13 -5.73
N PHE A 21 -2.78 -1.61 -5.14
CA PHE A 21 -3.33 -0.99 -3.94
C PHE A 21 -2.77 -1.66 -2.70
N LEU A 22 -2.50 -0.85 -1.67
CA LEU A 22 -2.11 -1.32 -0.35
C LEU A 22 -3.37 -1.57 0.46
N VAL A 23 -3.41 -2.70 1.15
CA VAL A 23 -4.51 -3.12 2.04
C VAL A 23 -3.94 -3.55 3.39
N CYS A 24 -4.77 -3.62 4.42
CA CYS A 24 -4.35 -4.20 5.70
C CYS A 24 -4.07 -5.70 5.54
N ALA A 25 -2.93 -6.18 6.05
CA ALA A 25 -2.55 -7.59 5.95
C ALA A 25 -3.43 -8.51 6.82
N ASP A 26 -3.97 -8.01 7.94
CA ASP A 26 -4.72 -8.82 8.89
C ASP A 26 -6.21 -8.95 8.55
N CYS A 27 -6.83 -7.86 8.08
CA CYS A 27 -8.27 -7.80 7.83
C CYS A 27 -8.64 -7.57 6.36
N GLU A 28 -7.65 -7.46 5.47
CA GLU A 28 -7.81 -7.21 4.02
C GLU A 28 -8.61 -5.93 3.67
N ALA A 29 -8.88 -5.06 4.66
CA ALA A 29 -9.57 -3.80 4.44
C ALA A 29 -8.68 -2.81 3.67
N GLY A 30 -9.26 -2.12 2.69
CA GLY A 30 -8.58 -1.10 1.91
C GLY A 30 -9.44 -0.53 0.79
N PRO A 31 -8.84 0.30 -0.09
CA PRO A 31 -7.42 0.63 -0.15
C PRO A 31 -6.98 1.64 0.91
N ILE A 32 -5.87 1.34 1.61
CA ILE A 32 -5.19 2.26 2.55
C ILE A 32 -4.06 3.04 1.88
N GLY A 33 -3.66 2.63 0.67
CA GLY A 33 -2.59 3.28 -0.08
C GLY A 33 -2.52 2.80 -1.53
N TRP A 34 -1.56 3.32 -2.28
CA TRP A 34 -1.29 2.89 -3.64
C TRP A 34 0.23 2.86 -3.95
N HIS A 35 0.57 2.08 -4.96
CA HIS A 35 1.90 1.97 -5.52
C HIS A 35 1.79 1.87 -7.05
N CYS A 36 2.61 2.65 -7.76
CA CYS A 36 2.70 2.58 -9.21
C CYS A 36 3.86 1.66 -9.61
N LEU A 37 3.62 0.67 -10.46
CA LEU A 37 4.64 -0.28 -10.91
C LEU A 37 5.72 0.37 -11.79
N ASP A 38 5.40 1.51 -12.40
CA ASP A 38 6.37 2.32 -13.16
C ASP A 38 7.38 3.02 -12.22
N ASP A 39 7.02 3.21 -10.95
CA ASP A 39 7.86 3.81 -9.92
C ASP A 39 8.06 2.85 -8.74
N LYS A 40 9.06 1.97 -8.88
CA LYS A 40 9.34 0.85 -7.96
C LYS A 40 9.63 1.27 -6.52
N ASP A 41 10.11 2.50 -6.32
CA ASP A 41 10.59 2.98 -5.03
C ASP A 41 9.58 3.92 -4.34
N SER A 42 8.37 4.03 -4.87
CA SER A 42 7.36 4.94 -4.35
C SER A 42 6.09 4.21 -3.91
N PHE A 43 5.89 4.19 -2.60
CA PHE A 43 4.68 3.66 -1.96
C PHE A 43 4.00 4.78 -1.17
N TYR A 44 2.71 4.99 -1.42
CA TYR A 44 1.92 6.04 -0.80
C TYR A 44 0.86 5.44 0.12
N VAL A 45 0.74 5.98 1.33
CA VAL A 45 -0.30 5.63 2.30
C VAL A 45 -1.17 6.87 2.53
N ALA A 46 -2.49 6.69 2.42
CA ALA A 46 -3.43 7.77 2.65
C ALA A 46 -3.63 7.96 4.16
N LEU A 47 -3.19 9.10 4.70
CA LEU A 47 -3.33 9.42 6.13
C LEU A 47 -4.79 9.39 6.61
N GLU A 48 -5.75 9.70 5.73
CA GLU A 48 -7.18 9.65 6.04
C GLU A 48 -7.72 8.21 6.18
N ARG A 49 -6.97 7.20 5.73
CA ARG A 49 -7.38 5.79 5.71
C ARG A 49 -6.67 4.95 6.77
N VAL A 50 -5.83 5.57 7.60
CA VAL A 50 -5.07 4.93 8.67
C VAL A 50 -5.19 5.72 9.96
N ALA A 51 -5.14 5.02 11.09
CA ALA A 51 -5.02 5.65 12.40
C ALA A 51 -3.55 5.92 12.72
N HIS A 52 -3.29 6.95 13.52
CA HIS A 52 -1.96 7.32 14.00
C HIS A 52 -1.98 7.24 15.52
N GLU A 53 -0.92 6.69 16.09
CA GLU A 53 -0.67 6.64 17.53
C GLU A 53 0.70 7.26 17.84
#